data_AF-A0AAW4BJD4-F1
#
_entry.id   AF-A0AAW4BJD4-F1
#
_cell.length_a   1.000
_cell.length_b   1.000
_cell.length_c   1.000
_cell.angle_alpha   90.00
_cell.angle_beta   90.00
_cell.angle_gamma   90.00
#
_symmetry.space_group_name_H-M   'P 1'
#
loop_
_entity.id
_entity.type
_entity.pdbx_description
1 polymer ?
#
loop_
_entity_poly.entity_id
_entity_poly.type
_entity_poly.pdbx_seq_one_letter_code
_entity_poly.pdbx_strand_id
1 'polypeptide(L)'
;IKEAGLKPGVDIKIVSIDGVPDIFKAMMSGESNASVELTPNMAGPAFDALHDYLNNGTLPPKHIVTESKLFLPDSAKTELALKKDM
;
A
#
# COMPACT_ATOMS: atom_id res chain seq x y z
N ILE A 1 -5.43 8.17 -20.34
CA ILE A 1 -6.52 9.04 -19.82
C ILE A 1 -6.27 10.49 -20.16
N LYS A 2 -5.22 11.12 -19.62
CA LYS A 2 -4.87 12.52 -19.92
C LYS A 2 -4.67 12.81 -21.41
N GLU A 3 -3.92 11.97 -22.11
CA GLU A 3 -3.67 12.10 -23.55
C GLU A 3 -4.94 12.00 -24.40
N ALA A 4 -6.01 11.40 -23.87
CA ALA A 4 -7.32 11.35 -24.52
C ALA A 4 -8.19 12.60 -24.23
N GLY A 5 -7.65 13.61 -23.56
CA GLY A 5 -8.37 14.83 -23.17
C GLY A 5 -9.31 14.67 -21.96
N LEU A 6 -9.25 13.54 -21.25
CA LEU A 6 -10.08 13.25 -20.07
C LEU A 6 -9.33 13.54 -18.77
N LYS A 7 -10.07 13.92 -17.72
CA LYS A 7 -9.55 14.21 -16.38
C LYS A 7 -9.57 12.94 -15.50
N PRO A 8 -8.41 12.31 -15.22
CA PRO A 8 -8.37 11.21 -14.25
C PRO A 8 -8.81 11.72 -12.87
N GLY A 9 -9.44 10.87 -12.06
CA GLY A 9 -9.97 11.25 -10.75
C GLY A 9 -11.34 11.92 -10.79
N VAL A 10 -11.76 12.46 -11.94
CA VAL A 10 -13.04 13.15 -12.15
C VAL A 10 -13.90 12.40 -13.16
N ASP A 11 -13.52 12.42 -14.44
CA ASP A 11 -14.28 11.80 -15.54
C ASP A 11 -14.20 10.27 -15.46
N ILE A 12 -13.02 9.77 -15.08
CA ILE A 12 -12.76 8.36 -14.83
C ILE A 12 -12.18 8.23 -13.42
N LYS A 13 -12.89 7.50 -12.57
CA LYS A 13 -12.43 7.21 -11.20
C LYS A 13 -11.28 6.20 -11.23
N ILE A 14 -10.25 6.45 -10.42
CA ILE A 14 -9.06 5.62 -10.30
C ILE A 14 -8.99 5.04 -8.90
N VAL A 15 -8.99 3.71 -8.84
CA VAL A 15 -8.78 2.93 -7.63
C VAL A 15 -7.68 1.90 -7.89
N SER A 16 -6.78 1.71 -6.95
CA SER A 16 -5.62 0.82 -7.09
C SER A 16 -5.26 0.08 -5.80
N ILE A 17 -4.22 -0.74 -5.87
CA ILE A 17 -3.60 -1.43 -4.73
C ILE A 17 -2.10 -1.06 -4.74
N ASP A 18 -1.50 -1.07 -3.55
CA ASP A 18 -0.08 -0.95 -3.16
C ASP A 18 0.12 0.21 -2.18
N GLY A 19 -0.28 1.42 -2.57
CA GLY A 19 0.00 2.61 -1.75
C GLY A 19 1.45 3.10 -1.91
N VAL A 20 1.99 3.08 -3.13
CA VAL A 20 3.33 3.63 -3.44
C VAL A 20 3.35 5.17 -3.35
N PRO A 21 4.50 5.83 -3.12
CA PRO A 21 4.58 7.30 -3.01
C PRO A 21 3.86 8.07 -4.13
N ASP A 22 3.93 7.58 -5.36
CA ASP A 22 3.36 8.28 -6.52
C ASP A 22 1.84 8.24 -6.56
N ILE A 23 1.18 7.23 -5.95
CA ILE A 23 -0.28 7.23 -5.89
C ILE A 23 -0.80 8.34 -4.99
N PHE A 24 -0.08 8.65 -3.91
CA PHE A 24 -0.43 9.76 -3.02
C PHE A 24 -0.18 11.12 -3.68
N LYS A 25 0.90 11.26 -4.46
CA LYS A 25 1.09 12.46 -5.30
C LYS A 25 -0.05 12.62 -6.31
N ALA A 26 -0.48 11.52 -6.94
CA ALA A 26 -1.62 11.54 -7.86
C ALA A 26 -2.92 11.94 -7.15
N MET A 27 -3.21 11.40 -5.96
CA MET A 27 -4.36 11.81 -5.13
C MET A 27 -4.30 13.30 -4.79
N MET A 28 -3.15 13.82 -4.37
CA MET A 28 -2.95 15.24 -4.06
C MET A 28 -3.15 16.15 -5.28
N SER A 29 -2.84 15.66 -6.48
CA SER A 29 -3.11 16.37 -7.74
C SER A 29 -4.55 16.22 -8.24
N GLY A 30 -5.40 15.45 -7.53
CA GLY A 30 -6.78 15.16 -7.94
C GLY A 30 -6.92 14.12 -9.04
N GLU A 31 -5.84 13.41 -9.38
CA GLU A 31 -5.77 12.43 -10.47
C GLU A 31 -6.05 10.98 -10.03
N SER A 32 -6.18 10.72 -8.72
CA SER A 32 -6.53 9.40 -8.17
C SER A 32 -7.53 9.51 -7.00
N ASN A 33 -8.33 8.46 -6.76
CA ASN A 33 -9.43 8.50 -5.80
C ASN A 33 -9.26 7.55 -4.61
N ALA A 34 -8.62 6.40 -4.79
CA ALA A 34 -8.38 5.46 -3.70
C ALA A 34 -7.21 4.52 -3.98
N SER A 35 -6.51 4.08 -2.93
CA SER A 35 -5.57 2.96 -3.02
C SER A 35 -5.65 2.14 -1.74
N VAL A 36 -5.69 0.82 -1.86
CA VAL A 36 -5.52 -0.09 -0.71
C VAL A 36 -4.04 -0.36 -0.51
N GLU A 37 -3.58 -0.28 0.73
CA GLU A 37 -2.18 -0.51 1.09
C GLU A 37 -1.78 -1.98 0.99
N LEU A 38 -0.56 -2.20 0.48
CA LEU A 38 0.20 -3.41 0.63
C LEU A 38 1.50 -3.07 1.39
N THR A 39 1.72 -3.69 2.55
CA THR A 39 2.98 -3.49 3.27
C THR A 39 4.17 -3.99 2.43
N PRO A 40 5.27 -3.23 2.32
CA PRO A 40 6.49 -3.71 1.66
C PRO A 40 7.23 -4.76 2.52
N ASN A 41 6.98 -4.79 3.83
CA ASN A 41 7.68 -5.68 4.76
C ASN A 41 7.04 -7.08 4.82
N MET A 42 7.08 -7.80 3.70
CA MET A 42 6.68 -9.21 3.65
C MET A 42 7.74 -10.13 4.27
N ALA A 43 9.00 -9.73 4.19
CA ALA A 43 10.13 -10.55 4.63
C ALA A 43 10.26 -10.60 6.16
N GLY A 44 9.93 -9.53 6.88
CA GLY A 44 9.99 -9.50 8.35
C GLY A 44 9.24 -10.66 9.02
N PRO A 45 7.92 -10.81 8.79
CA PRO A 45 7.15 -11.93 9.33
C PRO A 45 7.67 -13.31 8.87
N ALA A 46 8.24 -13.40 7.67
CA ALA A 46 8.83 -14.64 7.18
C ALA A 46 10.14 -14.98 7.95
N PHE A 47 10.96 -13.98 8.26
CA PHE A 47 12.17 -14.16 9.06
C PHE A 47 11.84 -14.47 10.52
N ASP A 48 10.80 -13.86 11.09
CA ASP A 48 10.33 -14.18 12.44
C ASP A 48 9.90 -15.66 12.52
N ALA A 49 9.07 -16.11 11.56
CA ALA A 49 8.65 -17.51 11.48
C ALA A 49 9.83 -18.49 11.31
N LEU A 50 10.82 -18.13 10.48
CA LEU A 50 12.03 -18.93 10.29
C LEU A 50 12.85 -19.00 11.58
N HIS A 51 13.01 -17.89 12.29
CA HIS A 51 13.78 -17.80 13.53
C HIS A 51 13.17 -18.68 14.62
N ASP A 52 11.86 -18.59 14.82
CA ASP A 52 11.14 -19.40 15.80
C ASP A 52 11.26 -20.90 15.48
N TYR A 53 11.09 -21.26 14.22
CA TYR A 53 11.24 -22.65 13.78
C TYR A 53 12.64 -23.21 14.07
N LEU A 54 13.70 -22.46 13.75
CA LEU A 54 15.08 -22.92 13.96
C LEU A 54 15.46 -23.02 15.45
N ASN A 55 14.92 -22.15 16.30
CA ASN A 55 15.29 -22.10 17.71
C ASN A 55 14.52 -23.11 18.59
N ASN A 56 13.24 -23.30 18.32
CA ASN A 56 12.37 -24.09 19.20
C ASN A 56 11.40 -25.01 18.46
N GLY A 57 11.50 -25.11 17.13
CA GLY A 57 10.66 -26.00 16.32
C GLY A 57 9.22 -25.51 16.12
N THR A 58 8.90 -24.27 16.51
CA THR A 58 7.54 -23.72 16.33
C THR A 58 7.19 -23.66 14.85
N LEU A 59 6.09 -24.31 14.49
CA LEU A 59 5.55 -24.25 13.13
C LEU A 59 4.71 -22.99 12.97
N PRO A 60 4.96 -22.16 11.93
CA PRO A 60 4.12 -21.01 11.66
C PRO A 60 2.73 -21.44 11.18
N PRO A 61 1.71 -20.58 11.31
CA PRO A 61 0.43 -20.81 10.65
C PRO A 61 0.63 -20.91 9.14
N LYS A 62 -0.25 -21.67 8.48
CA LYS A 62 -0.18 -21.87 7.02
C LYS A 62 -0.32 -20.57 6.23
N HIS A 63 -0.97 -19.56 6.81
CA HIS A 63 -1.18 -18.26 6.21
C HIS A 63 -0.97 -17.17 7.28
N ILE A 64 0.01 -16.29 7.05
CA ILE A 64 0.24 -15.07 7.85
C ILE A 64 -0.30 -13.92 7.02
N VAL A 65 -1.34 -13.24 7.51
CA VAL A 65 -2.02 -12.17 6.80
C VAL A 65 -1.48 -10.82 7.27
N THR A 66 -1.06 -9.98 6.32
CA THR A 66 -0.69 -8.59 6.58
C THR A 66 -1.93 -7.70 6.59
N GLU A 67 -1.90 -6.60 7.33
CA GLU A 67 -2.97 -5.60 7.32
C GLU A 67 -3.14 -4.99 5.91
N SER A 68 -4.38 -4.65 5.55
CA SER A 68 -4.72 -3.92 4.33
C SER A 68 -5.60 -2.73 4.71
N LYS A 69 -5.18 -1.53 4.34
CA LYS A 69 -5.84 -0.28 4.71
C LYS A 69 -6.24 0.52 3.48
N LEU A 70 -7.47 1.03 3.46
CA LEU A 70 -7.93 1.93 2.40
C LEU A 70 -7.41 3.35 2.65
N PHE A 71 -6.79 3.94 1.64
CA PHE A 71 -6.40 5.35 1.61
C PHE A 71 -7.22 6.15 0.61
N LEU A 72 -7.64 7.33 1.06
CA LEU A 72 -8.38 8.33 0.30
C LEU A 72 -7.59 9.66 0.25
N PRO A 73 -7.95 10.61 -0.63
CA PRO A 73 -7.15 11.81 -0.88
C PRO A 73 -6.95 12.74 0.33
N ASP A 74 -7.84 12.69 1.31
CA ASP A 74 -7.74 13.42 2.59
C ASP A 74 -6.51 13.01 3.41
N SER A 75 -6.14 11.73 3.35
CA SER A 75 -4.98 11.16 4.05
C SER A 75 -3.66 11.26 3.26
N ALA A 76 -3.73 11.53 1.95
CA ALA A 76 -2.60 11.32 1.02
C ALA A 76 -1.31 12.07 1.40
N LYS A 77 -1.42 13.31 1.90
CA LYS A 77 -0.24 14.09 2.32
C LYS A 77 0.47 13.47 3.52
N THR A 78 -0.29 12.95 4.48
CA THR A 78 0.25 12.28 5.68
C THR A 78 0.91 10.97 5.28
N GLU A 79 0.23 10.15 4.48
CA GLU A 79 0.76 8.86 4.05
C GLU A 79 2.03 9.00 3.20
N LEU A 80 2.08 9.98 2.28
CA LEU A 80 3.29 10.27 1.51
C LEU A 80 4.49 10.62 2.40
N ALA A 81 4.27 11.29 3.52
CA ALA A 81 5.34 11.60 4.47
C ALA A 81 5.88 10.33 5.13
N LEU A 82 5.00 9.39 5.49
CA LEU A 82 5.36 8.10 6.10
C LEU A 82 6.12 7.18 5.14
N LYS A 83 5.79 7.20 3.84
CA LYS A 83 6.44 6.33 2.84
C LYS A 83 7.93 6.57 2.58
N LYS A 84 8.53 7.62 3.15
CA LYS A 84 9.98 7.85 3.01
C LYS A 84 10.81 6.84 3.79
N ASP A 85 10.24 6.32 4.87
CA ASP A 85 10.94 5.50 5.86
C ASP A 85 10.36 4.07 5.97
N MET A 86 9.49 3.69 5.02
CA MET A 86 8.87 2.36 4.90
C MET A 86 9.53 1.54 3.80
#